data_AF-A0A2A4U1A3-F1
#
_entry.id   AF-A0A2A4U1A3-F1
#
_cell.length_a   1.000
_cell.length_b   1.000
_cell.length_c   1.000
_cell.angle_alpha   90.00
_cell.angle_beta   90.00
_cell.angle_gamma   90.00
#
_symmetry.space_group_name_H-M   'P 1'
#
loop_
_entity.id
_entity.type
_entity.pdbx_description
1 polymer ?
#
loop_
_entity_poly.entity_id
_entity_poly.type
_entity_poly.pdbx_seq_one_letter_code
_entity_poly.pdbx_strand_id
1 'polypeptide(L)'
;MPDTNDPAVPIYEHLMWPTLKAIEHLGGSATNAEILSKVIEIENISDQVQTIQHINGRQSKLDYNLAWARTYLKKGHAINNSEVGVWSVTDLGEKLKKSGVAEIFSQIKYKRHPFNKRSSSTELFLLNDTSSLFDTAPEDDNWRDTLLKVVKSIEPSAFERLSQRILRESGFKSVKVTGRSKDGGIDGIGILQINLITFSIAFQCKRYEGSVSSPQIRDFRGALDGKCEKGLFITTGSFTAEAEKEANRDGAKNIDLVNGERLCDLLKELSLGVSTQIIEEVSVDEKWFKQI
;
A
#
# COMPACT_ATOMS: atom_id res chain seq x y z
N MET A 1 5.28 11.80 16.94
CA MET A 1 6.42 12.63 16.47
C MET A 1 5.90 13.87 15.75
N PRO A 2 6.49 15.06 15.94
CA PRO A 2 5.98 16.30 15.37
C PRO A 2 6.26 16.35 13.87
N ASP A 3 5.17 16.25 13.10
CA ASP A 3 4.83 17.05 11.93
C ASP A 3 6.00 17.72 11.18
N THR A 4 6.54 17.04 10.16
CA THR A 4 7.12 17.76 9.01
C THR A 4 5.97 18.16 8.10
N ASN A 5 5.28 19.21 8.53
CA ASN A 5 4.29 19.91 7.74
C ASN A 5 5.08 20.70 6.69
N ASP A 6 5.47 20.05 5.58
CA ASP A 6 5.82 20.83 4.40
C ASP A 6 4.53 21.54 3.99
N PRO A 7 4.45 22.89 4.15
CA PRO A 7 3.20 23.62 3.96
C PRO A 7 2.65 23.50 2.54
N ALA A 8 3.45 22.98 1.59
CA ALA A 8 3.03 22.74 0.22
C ALA A 8 2.15 21.48 0.06
N VAL A 9 2.23 20.48 0.95
CA VAL A 9 1.44 19.24 0.82
C VAL A 9 0.22 19.29 1.75
N PRO A 10 -1.01 19.15 1.23
CA PRO A 10 -2.20 19.15 2.07
C PRO A 10 -2.12 18.07 3.17
N ILE A 11 -2.42 18.46 4.41
CA ILE A 11 -2.49 17.53 5.54
C ILE A 11 -3.67 16.57 5.39
N TYR A 12 -3.59 15.41 6.04
CA TYR A 12 -4.60 14.38 5.93
C TYR A 12 -6.01 14.86 6.34
N GLU A 13 -6.12 15.81 7.28
CA GLU A 13 -7.41 16.41 7.69
C GLU A 13 -8.11 17.11 6.51
N HIS A 14 -7.37 17.87 5.72
CA HIS A 14 -7.90 18.53 4.52
C HIS A 14 -8.24 17.51 3.42
N LEU A 15 -7.48 16.41 3.35
CA LEU A 15 -7.66 15.36 2.33
C LEU A 15 -8.79 14.38 2.63
N MET A 16 -9.34 14.33 3.85
CA MET A 16 -10.45 13.43 4.20
C MET A 16 -11.68 13.68 3.33
N TRP A 17 -12.11 14.93 3.15
CA TRP A 17 -13.28 15.21 2.33
C TRP A 17 -13.07 14.89 0.84
N PRO A 18 -11.97 15.34 0.20
CA PRO A 18 -11.63 14.94 -1.17
C PRO A 18 -11.53 13.43 -1.38
N THR A 19 -10.99 12.70 -0.39
CA THR A 19 -10.88 11.23 -0.45
C THR A 19 -12.26 10.57 -0.54
N LEU A 20 -13.21 10.99 0.29
CA LEU A 20 -14.58 10.47 0.23
C LEU A 20 -15.23 10.77 -1.12
N LYS A 21 -15.08 12.00 -1.62
CA LYS A 21 -15.63 12.41 -2.92
C LYS A 21 -14.97 11.71 -4.11
N ALA A 22 -13.68 11.42 -4.02
CA ALA A 22 -12.97 10.64 -5.03
C ALA A 22 -13.59 9.25 -5.19
N ILE A 23 -13.83 8.53 -4.08
CA ILE A 23 -14.43 7.19 -4.12
C ILE A 23 -15.87 7.24 -4.66
N GLU A 24 -16.67 8.24 -4.26
CA GLU A 24 -18.02 8.43 -4.79
C GLU A 24 -18.01 8.69 -6.31
N HIS A 25 -17.15 9.59 -6.80
CA HIS A 25 -17.04 9.91 -8.23
C HIS A 25 -16.56 8.72 -9.08
N LEU A 26 -15.83 7.78 -8.47
CA LEU A 26 -15.37 6.55 -9.11
C LEU A 26 -16.41 5.42 -9.06
N GLY A 27 -17.64 5.70 -8.63
CA GLY A 27 -18.74 4.74 -8.61
C GLY A 27 -18.92 4.01 -7.27
N GLY A 28 -18.40 4.58 -6.18
CA GLY A 28 -18.60 4.07 -4.82
C GLY A 28 -17.54 3.07 -4.34
N SER A 29 -16.62 2.66 -5.21
CA SER A 29 -15.43 1.90 -4.83
C SER A 29 -14.19 2.31 -5.64
N ALA A 30 -13.00 2.28 -5.02
CA ALA A 30 -11.76 2.64 -5.70
C ALA A 30 -10.52 2.03 -5.03
N THR A 31 -9.49 1.75 -5.84
CA THR A 31 -8.16 1.35 -5.36
C THR A 31 -7.37 2.54 -4.81
N ASN A 32 -6.28 2.27 -4.08
CA ASN A 32 -5.38 3.31 -3.58
C ASN A 32 -4.88 4.26 -4.69
N ALA A 33 -4.48 3.71 -5.84
CA ALA A 33 -3.95 4.48 -6.96
C ALA A 33 -5.04 5.35 -7.61
N GLU A 34 -6.25 4.81 -7.81
CA GLU A 34 -7.37 5.56 -8.38
C GLU A 34 -7.81 6.70 -7.45
N ILE A 35 -7.85 6.47 -6.15
CA ILE A 35 -8.13 7.51 -5.15
C ILE A 35 -7.08 8.62 -5.24
N LEU A 36 -5.79 8.28 -5.25
CA LEU A 36 -4.70 9.24 -5.37
C LEU A 36 -4.86 10.09 -6.63
N SER A 37 -5.00 9.45 -7.80
CA SER A 37 -5.19 10.15 -9.08
C SER A 37 -6.42 11.06 -9.06
N LYS A 38 -7.54 10.59 -8.50
CA LYS A 38 -8.79 11.36 -8.47
C LYS A 38 -8.75 12.50 -7.46
N VAL A 39 -8.06 12.35 -6.34
CA VAL A 39 -7.86 13.46 -5.39
C VAL A 39 -6.94 14.53 -5.98
N ILE A 40 -5.89 14.15 -6.70
CA ILE A 40 -5.02 15.09 -7.44
C ILE A 40 -5.85 15.94 -8.41
N GLU A 41 -6.80 15.32 -9.12
CA GLU A 41 -7.73 16.00 -10.01
C GLU A 41 -8.69 16.95 -9.26
N ILE A 42 -9.33 16.47 -8.19
CA ILE A 42 -10.32 17.25 -7.42
C ILE A 42 -9.70 18.48 -6.76
N GLU A 43 -8.52 18.32 -6.16
CA GLU A 43 -7.83 19.37 -5.41
C GLU A 43 -6.85 20.17 -6.29
N ASN A 44 -6.75 19.84 -7.59
CA ASN A 44 -5.84 20.46 -8.55
C ASN A 44 -4.39 20.54 -8.05
N ILE A 45 -3.87 19.42 -7.57
CA ILE A 45 -2.54 19.34 -6.93
C ILE A 45 -1.44 19.37 -7.99
N SER A 46 -0.50 20.31 -7.86
CA SER A 46 0.60 20.47 -8.82
C SER A 46 1.61 19.30 -8.80
N ASP A 47 2.26 19.05 -9.93
CA ASP A 47 3.27 17.99 -10.07
C ASP A 47 4.44 18.15 -9.09
N GLN A 48 4.78 19.39 -8.74
CA GLN A 48 5.81 19.67 -7.74
C GLN A 48 5.42 19.12 -6.36
N VAL A 49 4.16 19.25 -5.97
CA VAL A 49 3.65 18.73 -4.69
C VAL A 49 3.56 17.20 -4.71
N GLN A 50 3.15 16.62 -5.85
CA GLN A 50 3.04 15.17 -6.03
C GLN A 50 4.39 14.44 -5.88
N THR A 51 5.50 15.11 -6.23
CA THR A 51 6.85 14.52 -6.19
C THR A 51 7.57 14.64 -4.85
N ILE A 52 7.02 15.43 -3.90
CA ILE A 52 7.59 15.59 -2.55
C ILE A 52 7.57 14.24 -1.84
N GLN A 53 8.75 13.73 -1.51
CA GLN A 53 8.92 12.45 -0.83
C GLN A 53 8.59 12.55 0.66
N HIS A 54 7.93 11.53 1.19
CA HIS A 54 7.82 11.37 2.63
C HIS A 54 9.20 11.06 3.25
N ILE A 55 9.38 11.30 4.56
CA ILE A 55 10.65 11.09 5.27
C ILE A 55 11.16 9.65 5.19
N ASN A 56 10.27 8.68 4.96
CA ASN A 56 10.63 7.27 4.78
C ASN A 56 11.16 6.95 3.36
N GLY A 57 11.04 7.88 2.40
CA GLY A 57 11.51 7.74 1.02
C GLY A 57 10.82 6.67 0.17
N ARG A 58 9.71 6.10 0.65
CA ARG A 58 9.02 4.97 -0.02
C ARG A 58 7.86 5.40 -0.90
N GLN A 59 7.24 6.51 -0.53
CA GLN A 59 6.04 7.06 -1.15
C GLN A 59 6.08 8.60 -1.07
N SER A 60 5.25 9.25 -1.88
CA SER A 60 5.09 10.70 -1.77
C SER A 60 4.45 11.06 -0.41
N LYS A 61 4.71 12.27 0.07
CA LYS A 61 4.07 12.80 1.27
C LYS A 61 2.55 12.88 1.09
N LEU A 62 2.09 13.11 -0.13
CA LEU A 62 0.67 13.14 -0.48
C LEU A 62 0.01 11.77 -0.31
N ASP A 63 0.62 10.71 -0.85
CA ASP A 63 0.09 9.35 -0.71
C ASP A 63 0.05 8.90 0.76
N TYR A 64 1.11 9.25 1.51
CA TYR A 64 1.16 9.02 2.95
C TYR A 64 0.01 9.73 3.70
N ASN A 65 -0.26 11.00 3.36
CA ASN A 65 -1.37 11.74 3.97
C ASN A 65 -2.74 11.16 3.54
N LEU A 66 -2.87 10.62 2.33
CA LEU A 66 -4.09 9.95 1.88
C LEU A 66 -4.33 8.61 2.58
N ALA A 67 -3.28 7.85 2.91
CA ALA A 67 -3.40 6.68 3.76
C ALA A 67 -4.03 7.03 5.13
N TRP A 68 -3.61 8.15 5.72
CA TRP A 68 -4.22 8.67 6.95
C TRP A 68 -5.66 9.14 6.75
N ALA A 69 -5.95 9.88 5.68
CA ALA A 69 -7.30 10.34 5.38
C ALA A 69 -8.29 9.15 5.32
N ARG A 70 -7.92 8.08 4.60
CA ARG A 70 -8.70 6.83 4.53
C ARG A 70 -8.86 6.16 5.89
N THR A 71 -7.80 6.12 6.69
CA THR A 71 -7.82 5.55 8.05
C THR A 71 -8.82 6.28 8.96
N TYR A 72 -8.82 7.62 8.95
CA TYR A 72 -9.76 8.40 9.75
C TYR A 72 -11.20 8.27 9.26
N LEU A 73 -11.42 8.27 7.94
CA LEU A 73 -12.75 8.02 7.37
C LEU A 73 -13.29 6.64 7.72
N LYS A 74 -12.44 5.60 7.69
CA LYS A 74 -12.80 4.23 8.12
C LYS A 74 -13.17 4.18 9.60
N LYS A 75 -12.39 4.83 10.45
CA LYS A 75 -12.70 4.95 11.90
C LYS A 75 -14.00 5.70 12.17
N GLY A 76 -14.34 6.66 11.32
CA GLY A 76 -15.64 7.34 11.34
C GLY A 76 -16.76 6.57 10.63
N HIS A 77 -16.52 5.31 10.23
CA HIS A 77 -17.44 4.47 9.47
C HIS A 77 -17.93 5.08 8.15
N ALA A 78 -17.25 6.09 7.60
CA ALA A 78 -17.64 6.72 6.33
C ALA A 78 -17.31 5.83 5.13
N ILE A 79 -16.18 5.14 5.19
CA ILE A 79 -15.73 4.19 4.15
C ILE A 79 -15.35 2.86 4.79
N ASN A 80 -15.31 1.80 4.00
CA ASN A 80 -14.80 0.51 4.40
C ASN A 80 -13.70 0.05 3.45
N ASN A 81 -12.90 -0.92 3.88
CA ASN A 81 -11.88 -1.58 3.07
C ASN A 81 -12.47 -2.93 2.63
N SER A 82 -13.13 -2.97 1.47
CA SER A 82 -13.87 -4.15 1.00
C SER A 82 -12.93 -5.30 0.65
N GLU A 83 -11.75 -4.98 0.11
CA GLU A 83 -10.64 -5.88 -0.15
C GLU A 83 -9.32 -5.14 0.12
N VAL A 84 -8.18 -5.84 0.23
CA VAL A 84 -6.90 -5.19 0.53
C VAL A 84 -6.57 -4.13 -0.53
N GLY A 85 -6.61 -2.86 -0.13
CA GLY A 85 -6.28 -1.73 -1.01
C GLY A 85 -7.44 -1.25 -1.89
N VAL A 86 -8.65 -1.78 -1.68
CA VAL A 86 -9.89 -1.38 -2.35
C VAL A 86 -10.85 -0.83 -1.29
N TRP A 87 -11.25 0.42 -1.48
CA TRP A 87 -12.09 1.15 -0.54
C TRP A 87 -13.47 1.37 -1.12
N SER A 88 -14.51 1.22 -0.31
CA SER A 88 -15.90 1.46 -0.69
C SER A 88 -16.56 2.46 0.25
N VAL A 89 -17.47 3.27 -0.27
CA VAL A 89 -18.29 4.16 0.56
C VAL A 89 -19.36 3.33 1.28
N THR A 90 -19.72 3.71 2.50
CA THR A 90 -20.82 3.10 3.25
C THR A 90 -22.08 3.97 3.17
N ASP A 91 -23.23 3.44 3.59
CA ASP A 91 -24.48 4.22 3.71
C ASP A 91 -24.34 5.48 4.59
N LEU A 92 -23.46 5.43 5.60
CA LEU A 92 -23.13 6.60 6.42
C LEU A 92 -22.30 7.60 5.60
N GLY A 93 -21.28 7.09 4.92
CA GLY A 93 -20.41 7.85 4.00
C GLY A 93 -21.17 8.67 2.98
N GLU A 94 -22.11 8.03 2.27
CA GLU A 94 -22.90 8.69 1.21
C GLU A 94 -23.74 9.86 1.74
N LYS A 95 -24.16 9.79 3.01
CA LYS A 95 -24.97 10.82 3.66
C LYS A 95 -24.14 11.90 4.34
N LEU A 96 -22.81 11.71 4.44
CA LEU A 96 -21.94 12.66 5.12
C LEU A 96 -21.74 13.95 4.32
N LYS A 97 -21.80 15.06 5.04
CA LYS A 97 -21.41 16.38 4.56
C LYS A 97 -19.98 16.69 4.97
N LYS A 98 -19.36 17.69 4.33
CA LYS A 98 -18.01 18.15 4.66
C LYS A 98 -17.83 18.46 6.16
N SER A 99 -18.85 19.03 6.80
CA SER A 99 -18.86 19.29 8.24
C SER A 99 -18.82 18.01 9.08
N GLY A 100 -19.53 16.96 8.66
CA GLY A 100 -19.51 15.65 9.33
C GLY A 100 -18.16 14.96 9.21
N VAL A 101 -17.45 15.13 8.10
CA VAL A 101 -16.06 14.63 7.95
C VAL A 101 -15.09 15.36 8.89
N ALA A 102 -15.24 16.67 9.05
CA ALA A 102 -14.47 17.44 10.03
C ALA A 102 -14.80 17.05 11.48
N GLU A 103 -16.05 16.65 11.74
CA GLU A 103 -16.49 16.15 13.04
C GLU A 103 -15.88 14.78 13.35
N ILE A 104 -15.82 13.85 12.38
CA ILE A 104 -15.10 12.58 12.50
C ILE A 104 -13.66 12.83 12.97
N PHE A 105 -12.97 13.78 12.33
CA PHE A 105 -11.61 14.14 12.72
C PHE A 105 -11.52 14.65 14.16
N SER A 106 -12.39 15.60 14.52
CA SER A 106 -12.47 16.17 15.86
C SER A 106 -12.75 15.09 16.91
N GLN A 107 -13.77 14.26 16.73
CA GLN A 107 -14.13 13.23 17.70
C GLN A 107 -13.00 12.21 17.92
N ILE A 108 -12.32 11.78 16.86
CA ILE A 108 -11.21 10.82 16.96
C ILE A 108 -9.95 11.46 17.59
N LYS A 109 -9.69 12.74 17.32
CA LYS A 109 -8.53 13.47 17.87
C LYS A 109 -8.75 13.89 19.33
N TYR A 110 -9.94 14.35 19.70
CA TYR A 110 -10.24 14.83 21.06
C TYR A 110 -10.56 13.70 22.04
N LYS A 111 -11.03 12.52 21.59
CA LYS A 111 -11.06 11.32 22.45
C LYS A 111 -9.67 10.86 22.91
N ARG A 112 -8.58 11.38 22.32
CA ARG A 112 -7.19 11.12 22.73
C ARG A 112 -6.61 12.11 23.76
N HIS A 113 -7.30 13.19 24.13
CA HIS A 113 -6.87 14.12 25.19
C HIS A 113 -7.95 14.26 26.28
N PRO A 114 -7.75 13.74 27.51
CA PRO A 114 -8.70 13.95 28.58
C PRO A 114 -8.52 15.37 29.15
N PHE A 115 -9.30 16.34 28.66
CA PHE A 115 -9.48 17.61 29.37
C PHE A 115 -10.76 17.58 30.19
N ASN A 116 -10.55 17.54 31.51
CA ASN A 116 -11.55 17.59 32.56
C ASN A 116 -12.21 18.98 32.60
N LYS A 117 -13.50 19.09 32.26
CA LYS A 117 -14.41 20.06 32.91
C LYS A 117 -15.88 19.69 32.75
N ARG A 118 -16.53 19.56 33.91
CA ARG A 118 -17.97 19.42 34.15
C ARG A 118 -18.76 20.57 33.51
N SER A 119 -19.81 20.24 32.76
CA SER A 119 -21.24 20.52 33.06
C SER A 119 -22.08 20.70 31.79
N SER A 120 -23.19 19.94 31.74
CA SER A 120 -24.47 20.19 31.05
C SER A 120 -24.43 20.36 29.52
N SER A 121 -25.16 19.62 28.68
CA SER A 121 -26.29 18.70 28.83
C SER A 121 -26.52 18.00 27.48
N THR A 122 -26.92 16.72 27.55
CA THR A 122 -27.61 15.92 26.52
C THR A 122 -26.78 15.19 25.47
N GLU A 123 -26.63 13.88 25.75
CA GLU A 123 -26.52 12.71 24.85
C GLU A 123 -25.27 12.51 23.99
N LEU A 124 -24.24 11.87 24.58
CA LEU A 124 -23.61 10.63 24.04
C LEU A 124 -22.70 9.97 25.10
N PHE A 125 -23.25 9.07 25.92
CA PHE A 125 -22.52 8.07 26.73
C PHE A 125 -22.38 6.80 25.86
N LEU A 126 -21.31 6.00 25.77
CA LEU A 126 -20.01 5.80 26.43
C LEU A 126 -19.23 4.84 25.51
N LEU A 127 -17.90 4.94 25.44
CA LEU A 127 -17.02 3.77 25.51
C LEU A 127 -15.72 4.24 26.16
N ASN A 128 -15.69 4.17 27.49
CA ASN A 128 -14.45 4.04 28.25
C ASN A 128 -14.10 2.55 28.21
N ASP A 129 -13.02 2.18 27.51
CA ASP A 129 -11.84 1.54 28.13
C ASP A 129 -10.88 0.99 27.06
N THR A 130 -10.21 1.89 26.34
CA THR A 130 -9.02 1.56 25.53
C THR A 130 -7.99 2.68 25.72
N SER A 131 -7.61 2.91 26.98
CA SER A 131 -6.64 3.95 27.34
C SER A 131 -5.18 3.51 27.22
N SER A 132 -4.89 2.36 26.59
CA SER A 132 -3.52 1.85 26.43
C SER A 132 -3.09 1.52 25.01
N LEU A 133 -3.79 2.00 23.98
CA LEU A 133 -3.39 1.76 22.60
C LEU A 133 -3.32 3.07 21.82
N PHE A 134 -2.18 3.26 21.14
CA PHE A 134 -1.99 4.16 19.99
C PHE A 134 -1.55 5.62 20.26
N ASP A 135 -0.24 5.79 20.47
CA ASP A 135 0.54 6.71 19.63
C ASP A 135 1.39 5.89 18.64
N THR A 136 0.73 5.25 17.68
CA THR A 136 1.38 4.57 16.55
C THR A 136 0.60 4.86 15.27
N ALA A 137 1.35 4.93 14.16
CA ALA A 137 0.86 5.04 12.79
C ALA A 137 -0.19 3.95 12.47
N PRO A 138 -0.92 4.00 11.33
CA PRO A 138 -1.94 3.01 11.02
C PRO A 138 -1.32 1.61 11.13
N GLU A 139 -1.79 0.79 12.08
CA GLU A 139 -1.16 -0.51 12.37
C GLU A 139 -1.24 -1.51 11.21
N ASP A 140 -2.11 -1.25 10.23
CA ASP A 140 -2.17 -2.02 8.98
C ASP A 140 -0.92 -1.87 8.07
N ASP A 141 -0.03 -0.88 8.31
CA ASP A 141 1.21 -0.68 7.55
C ASP A 141 2.50 -1.09 8.27
N ASN A 142 2.48 -1.32 9.60
CA ASN A 142 3.71 -1.63 10.34
C ASN A 142 4.28 -3.03 10.01
N TRP A 143 3.42 -3.98 9.62
CA TRP A 143 3.89 -5.33 9.32
C TRP A 143 4.71 -5.38 8.02
N ARG A 144 4.38 -4.56 7.00
CA ARG A 144 5.17 -4.48 5.75
C ARG A 144 6.54 -3.89 6.03
N ASP A 145 6.60 -2.84 6.84
CA ASP A 145 7.88 -2.23 7.25
C ASP A 145 8.75 -3.21 8.03
N THR A 146 8.14 -3.95 8.95
CA THR A 146 8.82 -4.99 9.73
C THR A 146 9.30 -6.12 8.84
N LEU A 147 8.45 -6.61 7.94
CA LEU A 147 8.79 -7.68 7.00
C LEU A 147 9.90 -7.24 6.05
N LEU A 148 9.83 -6.04 5.47
CA LEU A 148 10.89 -5.51 4.61
C LEU A 148 12.21 -5.37 5.34
N LYS A 149 12.22 -4.96 6.61
CA LYS A 149 13.46 -4.92 7.42
C LYS A 149 14.07 -6.31 7.56
N VAL A 150 13.25 -7.34 7.81
CA VAL A 150 13.70 -8.73 7.90
C VAL A 150 14.21 -9.23 6.54
N VAL A 151 13.48 -8.97 5.45
CA VAL A 151 13.90 -9.39 4.10
C VAL A 151 15.15 -8.63 3.65
N LYS A 152 15.34 -7.38 4.06
CA LYS A 152 16.55 -6.60 3.75
C LYS A 152 17.78 -7.06 4.55
N SER A 153 17.60 -7.70 5.71
CA SER A 153 18.70 -8.18 6.54
C SER A 153 19.28 -9.54 6.11
N ILE A 154 18.60 -10.26 5.21
CA ILE A 154 19.14 -11.52 4.66
C ILE A 154 20.19 -11.26 3.58
N GLU A 155 21.07 -12.23 3.37
CA GLU A 155 22.09 -12.19 2.33
C GLU A 155 21.50 -12.06 0.91
N PRO A 156 22.17 -11.40 -0.05
CA PRO A 156 21.69 -11.27 -1.43
C PRO A 156 21.30 -12.62 -2.06
N SER A 157 22.13 -13.65 -1.90
CA SER A 157 21.81 -14.99 -2.40
C SER A 157 20.59 -15.63 -1.71
N ALA A 158 20.30 -15.27 -0.46
CA ALA A 158 19.11 -15.71 0.24
C ALA A 158 17.86 -15.01 -0.29
N PHE A 159 17.96 -13.74 -0.66
CA PHE A 159 16.88 -13.01 -1.33
C PHE A 159 16.57 -13.60 -2.71
N GLU A 160 17.59 -13.95 -3.51
CA GLU A 160 17.38 -14.67 -4.78
C GLU A 160 16.64 -15.99 -4.56
N ARG A 161 17.03 -16.78 -3.55
CA ARG A 161 16.32 -18.03 -3.19
C ARG A 161 14.88 -17.79 -2.74
N LEU A 162 14.63 -16.73 -1.98
CA LEU A 162 13.27 -16.32 -1.57
C LEU A 162 12.41 -15.97 -2.79
N SER A 163 12.93 -15.14 -3.70
CA SER A 163 12.24 -14.79 -4.94
C SER A 163 11.95 -16.01 -5.81
N GLN A 164 12.90 -16.93 -5.93
CA GLN A 164 12.65 -18.21 -6.63
C GLN A 164 11.54 -19.02 -5.97
N ARG A 165 11.48 -19.03 -4.63
CA ARG A 165 10.39 -19.71 -3.92
C ARG A 165 9.05 -19.04 -4.20
N ILE A 166 8.96 -17.71 -4.10
CA ILE A 166 7.77 -16.94 -4.45
C ILE A 166 7.29 -17.34 -5.86
N LEU A 167 8.18 -17.34 -6.86
CA LEU A 167 7.82 -17.70 -8.23
C LEU A 167 7.26 -19.13 -8.33
N ARG A 168 7.87 -20.11 -7.66
CA ARG A 168 7.38 -21.49 -7.65
C ARG A 168 5.98 -21.59 -7.04
N GLU A 169 5.77 -20.95 -5.89
CA GLU A 169 4.47 -20.92 -5.21
C GLU A 169 3.42 -20.13 -6.01
N SER A 170 3.84 -19.16 -6.82
CA SER A 170 3.00 -18.44 -7.79
C SER A 170 2.75 -19.19 -9.10
N GLY A 171 3.15 -20.47 -9.21
CA GLY A 171 2.82 -21.34 -10.35
C GLY A 171 3.88 -21.40 -11.46
N PHE A 172 5.06 -20.81 -11.27
CA PHE A 172 6.16 -20.96 -12.24
C PHE A 172 6.78 -22.36 -12.16
N LYS A 173 6.86 -23.01 -13.31
CA LYS A 173 7.58 -24.27 -13.52
C LYS A 173 9.05 -23.99 -13.88
N SER A 174 9.93 -24.94 -13.57
CA SER A 174 11.33 -24.94 -14.02
C SER A 174 12.09 -23.63 -13.76
N VAL A 175 11.98 -23.07 -12.55
CA VAL A 175 12.76 -21.89 -12.12
C VAL A 175 14.24 -22.27 -12.03
N LYS A 176 15.02 -21.93 -13.07
CA LYS A 176 16.45 -22.22 -13.20
C LYS A 176 17.27 -20.96 -12.89
N VAL A 177 18.31 -21.13 -12.07
CA VAL A 177 19.26 -20.06 -11.72
C VAL A 177 20.30 -19.92 -12.81
N THR A 178 20.53 -18.70 -13.28
CA THR A 178 21.62 -18.38 -14.22
C THR A 178 22.83 -17.90 -13.42
N GLY A 179 23.68 -18.83 -13.00
CA GLY A 179 24.86 -18.53 -12.16
C GLY A 179 26.00 -17.79 -12.88
N ARG A 180 25.76 -17.12 -14.00
CA ARG A 180 26.79 -16.43 -14.79
C ARG A 180 26.62 -14.92 -14.69
N SER A 181 27.55 -14.28 -13.97
CA SER A 181 27.69 -12.81 -13.86
C SER A 181 27.80 -12.05 -15.20
N LYS A 182 27.91 -12.75 -16.35
CA LYS A 182 28.00 -12.16 -17.69
C LYS A 182 26.65 -12.04 -18.43
N ASP A 183 25.54 -12.44 -17.82
CA ASP A 183 24.23 -12.45 -18.48
C ASP A 183 23.44 -11.14 -18.36
N GLY A 184 24.11 -10.01 -18.09
CA GLY A 184 23.47 -8.69 -18.07
C GLY A 184 22.48 -8.46 -16.93
N GLY A 185 22.60 -9.23 -15.83
CA GLY A 185 21.76 -9.08 -14.65
C GLY A 185 20.56 -10.03 -14.56
N ILE A 186 20.48 -11.06 -15.42
CA ILE A 186 19.46 -12.11 -15.27
C ILE A 186 19.88 -13.07 -14.15
N ASP A 187 19.04 -13.21 -13.12
CA ASP A 187 19.27 -14.13 -11.99
C ASP A 187 18.65 -15.51 -12.25
N GLY A 188 17.64 -15.58 -13.11
CA GLY A 188 17.11 -16.84 -13.59
C GLY A 188 16.01 -16.71 -14.63
N ILE A 189 15.53 -17.87 -15.08
CA ILE A 189 14.41 -18.00 -16.01
C ILE A 189 13.39 -18.96 -15.40
N GLY A 190 12.12 -18.56 -15.41
CA GLY A 190 10.98 -19.36 -15.01
C GLY A 190 9.99 -19.52 -16.16
N ILE A 191 9.28 -20.64 -16.17
CA ILE A 191 8.28 -20.96 -17.19
C ILE A 191 6.90 -20.91 -16.54
N LEU A 192 6.07 -19.93 -16.89
CA LEU A 192 4.71 -19.84 -16.40
C LEU A 192 3.76 -20.46 -17.40
N GLN A 193 3.01 -21.48 -17.00
CA GLN A 193 2.01 -22.11 -17.87
C GLN A 193 0.61 -21.78 -17.37
N ILE A 194 -0.17 -21.10 -18.21
CA ILE A 194 -1.57 -20.78 -17.95
C ILE A 194 -2.39 -21.48 -19.02
N ASN A 195 -3.21 -22.45 -18.61
CA ASN A 195 -3.94 -23.35 -19.51
C ASN A 195 -3.00 -24.03 -20.52
N LEU A 196 -3.23 -23.82 -21.82
CA LEU A 196 -2.45 -24.38 -22.92
C LEU A 196 -1.27 -23.50 -23.35
N ILE A 197 -1.12 -22.30 -22.74
CA ILE A 197 -0.12 -21.31 -23.15
C ILE A 197 1.03 -21.32 -22.14
N THR A 198 2.25 -21.29 -22.67
CA THR A 198 3.48 -21.28 -21.87
C THR A 198 4.22 -19.99 -22.13
N PHE A 199 4.63 -19.32 -21.05
CA PHE A 199 5.39 -18.09 -21.08
C PHE A 199 6.79 -18.30 -20.50
N SER A 200 7.82 -17.92 -21.26
CA SER A 200 9.19 -17.89 -20.75
C SER A 200 9.50 -16.51 -20.18
N ILE A 201 9.78 -16.44 -18.87
CA ILE A 201 9.97 -15.19 -18.14
C ILE A 201 11.34 -15.21 -17.49
N ALA A 202 12.21 -14.27 -17.87
CA ALA A 202 13.45 -14.04 -17.14
C ALA A 202 13.20 -13.08 -15.98
N PHE A 203 13.88 -13.30 -14.86
CA PHE A 203 13.71 -12.46 -13.68
C PHE A 203 15.05 -11.95 -13.15
N GLN A 204 14.99 -10.76 -12.55
CA GLN A 204 16.07 -10.15 -11.78
C GLN A 204 15.55 -9.77 -10.40
N CYS A 205 16.34 -10.05 -9.38
CA CYS A 205 16.06 -9.86 -7.97
C CYS A 205 17.11 -8.93 -7.38
N LYS A 206 16.72 -7.70 -7.03
CA LYS A 206 17.63 -6.73 -6.43
C LYS A 206 17.23 -6.43 -4.99
N ARG A 207 18.06 -6.89 -4.04
CA ARG A 207 17.98 -6.39 -2.66
C ARG A 207 18.49 -4.95 -2.65
N TYR A 208 17.59 -4.00 -2.41
CA TYR A 208 17.85 -2.58 -2.60
C TYR A 208 17.20 -1.74 -1.50
N GLU A 209 17.90 -0.72 -1.01
CA GLU A 209 17.38 0.22 0.00
C GLU A 209 16.60 1.38 -0.62
N GLY A 210 17.03 1.86 -1.80
CA GLY A 210 16.43 3.01 -2.48
C GLY A 210 15.51 2.65 -3.65
N SER A 211 15.44 3.54 -4.63
CA SER A 211 14.62 3.35 -5.83
C SER A 211 15.43 2.83 -7.02
N VAL A 212 14.88 1.86 -7.74
CA VAL A 212 15.42 1.37 -9.01
C VAL A 212 15.10 2.38 -10.11
N SER A 213 16.13 2.81 -10.84
CA SER A 213 16.04 3.84 -11.88
C SER A 213 15.90 3.26 -13.29
N SER A 214 15.49 4.11 -14.25
CA SER A 214 15.28 3.70 -15.63
C SER A 214 16.49 3.07 -16.35
N PRO A 215 17.75 3.46 -16.11
CA PRO A 215 18.90 2.78 -16.70
C PRO A 215 18.97 1.29 -16.32
N GLN A 216 18.65 0.96 -15.07
CA GLN A 216 18.69 -0.42 -14.60
C GLN A 216 17.63 -1.29 -15.30
N ILE A 217 16.44 -0.74 -15.52
CA ILE A 217 15.37 -1.43 -16.26
C ILE A 217 15.74 -1.59 -17.73
N ARG A 218 16.40 -0.59 -18.32
CA ARG A 218 16.89 -0.64 -19.70
C ARG A 218 17.98 -1.69 -19.89
N ASP A 219 18.93 -1.75 -18.96
CA ASP A 219 20.02 -2.73 -18.98
C ASP A 219 19.45 -4.15 -18.86
N PHE A 220 18.52 -4.36 -17.92
CA PHE A 220 17.83 -5.64 -17.78
C PHE A 220 17.07 -6.01 -19.06
N ARG A 221 16.34 -5.07 -19.66
CA ARG A 221 15.65 -5.26 -20.94
C ARG A 221 16.59 -5.69 -22.06
N GLY A 222 17.77 -5.06 -22.15
CA GLY A 222 18.81 -5.43 -23.12
C GLY A 222 19.27 -6.87 -22.93
N ALA A 223 19.34 -7.35 -21.70
CA ALA A 223 19.70 -8.73 -21.39
C ALA A 223 18.62 -9.76 -21.81
N LEU A 224 17.35 -9.35 -21.92
CA LEU A 224 16.22 -10.22 -22.31
C LEU A 224 16.22 -10.60 -23.80
N ASP A 225 17.00 -9.90 -24.63
CA ASP A 225 16.90 -10.05 -26.07
C ASP A 225 17.22 -11.49 -26.51
N GLY A 226 16.35 -12.07 -27.34
CA GLY A 226 16.42 -13.47 -27.77
C GLY A 226 16.30 -14.57 -26.70
N LYS A 227 16.18 -14.26 -25.39
CA LYS A 227 16.21 -15.27 -24.31
C LYS A 227 14.84 -15.67 -23.76
N CYS A 228 13.92 -14.71 -23.66
CA CYS A 228 12.61 -14.89 -23.05
C CYS A 228 11.57 -13.94 -23.68
N GLU A 229 10.29 -14.17 -23.38
CA GLU A 229 9.17 -13.39 -23.90
C GLU A 229 8.90 -12.16 -23.05
N LYS A 230 9.09 -12.28 -21.73
CA LYS A 230 8.84 -11.20 -20.76
C LYS A 230 9.94 -11.12 -19.70
N GLY A 231 10.09 -9.95 -19.10
CA GLY A 231 10.94 -9.73 -17.93
C GLY A 231 10.12 -9.58 -16.65
N LEU A 232 10.70 -9.94 -15.52
CA LEU A 232 10.16 -9.68 -14.18
C LEU A 232 11.26 -9.10 -13.28
N PHE A 233 11.07 -7.90 -12.76
CA PHE A 233 12.02 -7.24 -11.87
C PHE A 233 11.46 -7.16 -10.46
N ILE A 234 12.13 -7.83 -9.51
CA ILE A 234 11.74 -7.91 -8.11
C ILE A 234 12.74 -7.11 -7.27
N THR A 235 12.26 -6.20 -6.42
CA THR A 235 13.10 -5.39 -5.53
C THR A 235 12.50 -5.26 -4.14
N THR A 236 13.35 -5.11 -3.12
CA THR A 236 12.93 -4.71 -1.76
C THR A 236 12.73 -3.20 -1.62
N GLY A 237 13.05 -2.42 -2.66
CA GLY A 237 12.89 -0.97 -2.72
C GLY A 237 11.66 -0.55 -3.54
N SER A 238 11.71 0.67 -4.08
CA SER A 238 10.69 1.21 -5.00
C SER A 238 11.22 1.34 -6.42
N PHE A 239 10.37 1.73 -7.38
CA PHE A 239 10.76 2.11 -8.73
C PHE A 239 10.53 3.62 -8.91
N THR A 240 11.37 4.29 -9.70
CA THR A 240 11.07 5.67 -10.10
C THR A 240 10.00 5.69 -11.19
N ALA A 241 9.28 6.80 -11.35
CA ALA A 241 8.28 6.94 -12.41
C ALA A 241 8.87 6.71 -13.82
N GLU A 242 10.13 7.10 -14.04
CA GLU A 242 10.85 6.84 -15.28
C GLU A 242 11.19 5.36 -15.46
N ALA A 243 11.46 4.64 -14.36
CA ALA A 243 11.68 3.19 -14.42
C ALA A 243 10.40 2.44 -14.79
N GLU A 244 9.26 2.86 -14.25
CA GLU A 244 7.94 2.31 -14.60
C GLU A 244 7.55 2.62 -16.05
N LYS A 245 7.83 3.84 -16.52
CA LYS A 245 7.66 4.21 -17.94
C LYS A 245 8.58 3.40 -18.85
N GLU A 246 9.85 3.23 -18.47
CA GLU A 246 10.79 2.41 -19.24
C GLU A 246 10.36 0.93 -19.25
N ALA A 247 9.79 0.40 -18.16
CA ALA A 247 9.29 -0.98 -18.06
C ALA A 247 8.13 -1.27 -19.03
N ASN A 248 7.27 -0.27 -19.27
CA ASN A 248 6.08 -0.34 -20.13
C ASN A 248 6.25 0.36 -21.49
N ARG A 249 7.49 0.60 -21.94
CA ARG A 249 7.76 1.35 -23.17
C ARG A 249 7.18 0.65 -24.40
N ASP A 250 6.40 1.39 -25.19
CA ASP A 250 5.78 0.92 -26.44
C ASP A 250 6.81 0.31 -27.40
N GLY A 251 6.43 -0.83 -28.01
CA GLY A 251 7.26 -1.56 -28.96
C GLY A 251 8.45 -2.30 -28.34
N ALA A 252 8.62 -2.29 -27.02
CA ALA A 252 9.67 -3.00 -26.32
C ALA A 252 9.13 -4.15 -25.46
N LYS A 253 9.94 -5.19 -25.20
CA LYS A 253 9.52 -6.37 -24.41
C LYS A 253 9.10 -6.00 -22.98
N ASN A 254 7.83 -6.14 -22.62
CA ASN A 254 7.33 -5.74 -21.30
C ASN A 254 8.12 -6.33 -20.12
N ILE A 255 8.32 -5.52 -19.09
CA ILE A 255 8.94 -5.91 -17.82
C ILE A 255 7.92 -5.68 -16.70
N ASP A 256 7.51 -6.75 -16.03
CA ASP A 256 6.69 -6.64 -14.82
C ASP A 256 7.55 -6.19 -13.65
N LEU A 257 7.00 -5.35 -12.78
CA LEU A 257 7.69 -4.76 -11.65
C LEU A 257 7.05 -5.19 -10.34
N VAL A 258 7.85 -5.73 -9.42
CA VAL A 258 7.44 -6.09 -8.05
C VAL A 258 8.30 -5.29 -7.08
N ASN A 259 7.69 -4.27 -6.49
CA ASN A 259 8.33 -3.42 -5.49
C ASN A 259 8.23 -4.06 -4.08
N GLY A 260 8.83 -3.41 -3.08
CA GLY A 260 8.86 -3.93 -1.71
C GLY A 260 7.47 -4.14 -1.09
N GLU A 261 6.50 -3.29 -1.40
CA GLU A 261 5.13 -3.43 -0.89
C GLU A 261 4.42 -4.64 -1.51
N ARG A 262 4.44 -4.75 -2.85
CA ARG A 262 3.87 -5.90 -3.55
C ARG A 262 4.56 -7.21 -3.15
N LEU A 263 5.88 -7.16 -2.90
CA LEU A 263 6.62 -8.29 -2.36
C LEU A 263 6.08 -8.74 -1.00
N CYS A 264 5.75 -7.81 -0.10
CA CYS A 264 5.14 -8.15 1.20
C CYS A 264 3.77 -8.78 1.03
N ASP A 265 2.95 -8.23 0.13
CA ASP A 265 1.63 -8.78 -0.15
C ASP A 265 1.72 -10.19 -0.71
N LEU A 266 2.64 -10.45 -1.64
CA LEU A 266 2.92 -11.80 -2.15
C LEU A 266 3.35 -12.76 -1.04
N LEU A 267 4.24 -12.34 -0.14
CA LEU A 267 4.66 -13.16 1.00
C LEU A 267 3.48 -13.49 1.94
N LYS A 268 2.56 -12.55 2.14
CA LYS A 268 1.33 -12.76 2.91
C LYS A 268 0.35 -13.69 2.19
N GLU A 269 0.07 -13.43 0.91
CA GLU A 269 -0.83 -14.24 0.06
C GLU A 269 -0.36 -15.71 0.02
N LEU A 270 0.95 -15.93 -0.09
CA LEU A 270 1.55 -17.27 -0.15
C LEU A 270 1.85 -17.85 1.24
N SER A 271 1.52 -17.15 2.32
CA SER A 271 1.83 -17.57 3.71
C SER A 271 3.32 -17.91 3.93
N LEU A 272 4.21 -17.17 3.27
CA LEU A 272 5.67 -17.35 3.35
C LEU A 272 6.26 -16.46 4.44
N GLY A 273 6.47 -17.04 5.63
CA GLY A 273 7.03 -16.31 6.78
C GLY A 273 6.10 -15.26 7.38
N VAL A 274 4.84 -15.22 6.92
CA VAL A 274 3.77 -14.35 7.40
C VAL A 274 2.54 -15.21 7.70
N SER A 275 1.92 -15.00 8.86
CA SER A 275 0.68 -15.67 9.27
C SER A 275 -0.39 -14.64 9.57
N THR A 276 -1.60 -14.88 9.10
CA THR A 276 -2.79 -14.08 9.44
C THR A 276 -3.68 -14.86 10.40
N GLN A 277 -4.27 -14.16 11.37
CA GLN A 277 -5.28 -14.71 12.27
C GLN A 277 -6.53 -13.86 12.17
N ILE A 278 -7.70 -14.51 12.13
CA ILE A 278 -8.99 -13.83 12.24
C ILE A 278 -9.28 -13.73 13.74
N ILE A 279 -9.36 -12.51 14.27
CA ILE A 279 -9.73 -12.27 15.66
C ILE A 279 -11.25 -12.04 15.66
N GLU A 280 -11.98 -12.90 16.37
CA GLU A 280 -13.42 -12.71 16.62
C GLU A 280 -13.61 -11.58 17.62
N GLU A 281 -14.24 -10.49 17.21
CA GLU A 281 -14.59 -9.38 18.09
C GLU A 281 -16.02 -9.57 18.61
N VAL A 282 -16.14 -9.93 19.89
CA VAL A 282 -17.42 -10.07 20.56
C VAL A 282 -17.76 -8.77 21.28
N SER A 283 -18.88 -8.15 20.91
CA SER A 283 -19.44 -6.98 21.62
C SER A 283 -20.83 -7.30 22.16
N VAL A 284 -21.13 -6.82 23.36
CA VAL A 284 -22.40 -7.03 24.05
C VAL A 284 -23.22 -5.75 24.01
N ASP A 285 -24.40 -5.80 23.39
CA ASP A 285 -25.35 -4.67 23.43
C ASP A 285 -26.22 -4.74 24.70
N GLU A 286 -25.74 -4.11 25.77
CA GLU A 286 -26.49 -4.01 27.03
C GLU A 286 -27.84 -3.30 26.89
N LYS A 287 -28.04 -2.43 25.88
CA LYS A 287 -29.29 -1.68 25.72
C LYS A 287 -30.41 -2.60 25.25
N TRP A 288 -30.10 -3.56 24.37
CA TRP A 288 -31.04 -4.57 23.92
C TRP A 288 -31.61 -5.37 25.11
N PHE A 289 -30.75 -5.84 26.03
CA PHE A 289 -31.18 -6.58 27.23
C PHE A 289 -32.02 -5.76 28.20
N LYS A 290 -31.88 -4.43 28.22
CA LYS A 290 -32.69 -3.54 29.07
C LYS A 290 -34.08 -3.24 28.50
N GLN A 291 -34.37 -3.68 27.27
CA GLN A 291 -35.64 -3.46 26.58
C GLN A 291 -36.54 -4.71 26.53
N ILE A 292 -36.12 -5.82 27.14
CA ILE A 292 -36.84 -7.09 27.22
C ILE A 292 -37.48 -7.24 28.60
#